data_AF-A0A150UQL7-F1
#
_entry.id   AF-A0A150UQL7-F1
#
_cell.length_a   1.000
_cell.length_b   1.000
_cell.length_c   1.000
_cell.angle_alpha   90.00
_cell.angle_beta   90.00
_cell.angle_gamma   90.00
#
_symmetry.space_group_name_H-M   'P 1'
#
loop_
_entity.id
_entity.type
_entity.pdbx_description
1 polymer ?
#
loop_
_entity_poly.entity_id
_entity_poly.type
_entity_poly.pdbx_seq_one_letter_code
_entity_poly.pdbx_strand_id
1 'polypeptide(L)'
;MSEIGSINDIKTERFPILTKDNYREWIDLVEDALTSKGLWKYAIGSIEELEDSPEKEDYLRNSAKAVIFLKQAVGRDNRVHLI
;
A
#
# COMPACT_ATOMS: atom_id res chain seq x y z
N MET A 1 -14.52 -24.11 2.85
CA MET A 1 -13.18 -23.79 3.37
C MET A 1 -12.59 -22.76 2.44
N SER A 2 -12.49 -21.50 2.89
CA SER A 2 -11.92 -20.44 2.06
C SER A 2 -10.40 -20.57 2.15
N GLU A 3 -9.76 -20.94 1.04
CA GLU A 3 -8.30 -20.85 0.93
C GLU A 3 -7.93 -19.38 1.03
N ILE A 4 -7.47 -18.98 2.23
CA ILE A 4 -6.83 -17.68 2.43
C ILE A 4 -5.54 -17.77 1.62
N GLY A 5 -5.55 -17.18 0.42
CA GLY A 5 -4.38 -17.08 -0.44
C GLY A 5 -3.17 -16.66 0.39
N SER A 6 -2.13 -17.49 0.36
CA SER A 6 -0.91 -17.32 1.13
C SER A 6 -0.34 -15.93 0.84
N ILE A 7 0.03 -15.19 1.90
CA ILE A 7 0.70 -13.88 1.80
C ILE A 7 1.98 -13.96 0.93
N ASN A 8 2.49 -15.18 0.73
CA ASN A 8 3.67 -15.48 -0.08
C ASN A 8 3.41 -15.50 -1.60
N ASP A 9 2.16 -15.48 -2.07
CA ASP A 9 1.85 -15.50 -3.51
C ASP A 9 1.90 -14.11 -4.17
N ILE A 10 2.24 -13.07 -3.41
CA ILE A 10 2.58 -11.76 -3.98
C ILE A 10 3.95 -11.91 -4.62
N LYS A 11 3.98 -12.29 -5.91
CA LYS A 11 5.13 -12.05 -6.78
C LYS A 11 5.60 -10.63 -6.48
N THR A 12 6.79 -10.53 -5.90
CA THR A 12 7.36 -9.26 -5.50
C THR A 12 7.83 -8.62 -6.80
N GLU A 13 6.90 -8.00 -7.53
CA GLU A 13 7.24 -7.01 -8.55
C GLU A 13 8.21 -6.05 -7.86
N ARG A 14 9.46 -6.05 -8.32
CA ARG A 14 10.50 -5.19 -7.76
C ARG A 14 10.10 -3.76 -8.09
N PHE A 15 9.40 -3.13 -7.15
CA PHE A 15 9.13 -1.71 -7.20
C PHE A 15 10.45 -0.96 -7.21
N PRO A 16 10.61 0.07 -8.05
CA PRO A 16 11.78 0.92 -7.99
C PRO A 16 11.87 1.54 -6.59
N ILE A 17 13.07 1.53 -6.01
CA ILE A 17 13.32 2.16 -4.72
C ILE A 17 13.17 3.67 -4.91
N LEU A 18 12.43 4.32 -4.01
CA LEU A 18 12.29 5.78 -4.00
C LEU A 18 13.65 6.44 -3.75
N THR A 19 14.00 7.38 -4.61
CA THR A 19 15.19 8.23 -4.53
C THR A 19 14.81 9.69 -4.79
N LYS A 20 15.75 10.61 -4.58
CA LYS A 20 15.52 12.03 -4.87
C LYS A 20 15.33 12.30 -6.36
N ASP A 21 15.87 11.45 -7.23
CA ASP A 21 15.89 11.67 -8.68
C ASP A 21 14.67 11.09 -9.38
N ASN A 22 13.99 10.11 -8.77
CA ASN A 22 12.85 9.39 -9.38
C ASN A 22 11.51 9.62 -8.66
N TYR A 23 11.40 10.58 -7.74
CA TYR A 23 10.21 10.72 -6.88
C TYR A 23 8.89 10.92 -7.65
N ARG A 24 8.91 11.63 -8.79
CA ARG A 24 7.70 11.84 -9.60
C ARG A 24 7.22 10.55 -10.26
N GLU A 25 8.12 9.90 -11.00
CA GLU A 25 7.85 8.62 -11.66
C GLU A 25 7.46 7.55 -10.63
N TRP A 26 8.04 7.61 -9.43
CA TRP A 26 7.70 6.71 -8.34
C TRP A 26 6.26 6.94 -7.83
N ILE A 27 5.82 8.19 -7.68
CA ILE A 27 4.45 8.50 -7.27
C ILE A 27 3.45 7.95 -8.30
N ASP A 28 3.69 8.19 -9.59
CA ASP A 28 2.82 7.71 -10.67
C ASP A 28 2.74 6.17 -10.67
N LEU A 29 3.87 5.48 -10.53
CA LEU A 29 3.91 4.01 -10.44
C LEU A 29 3.19 3.47 -9.20
N VAL A 30 3.33 4.14 -8.06
CA VAL A 30 2.66 3.75 -6.81
C VAL A 30 1.16 3.98 -6.89
N GLU A 31 0.73 5.08 -7.49
CA GLU A 31 -0.69 5.35 -7.76
C GLU A 31 -1.27 4.25 -8.66
N ASP A 32 -0.63 3.93 -9.78
CA ASP A 32 -1.07 2.86 -10.69
C ASP A 32 -1.15 1.49 -9.99
N ALA A 33 -0.11 1.14 -9.23
CA ALA A 33 -0.08 -0.16 -8.56
C ALA A 33 -1.07 -0.27 -7.40
N LEU A 34 -1.30 0.81 -6.64
CA LEU A 34 -2.32 0.81 -5.60
C LEU A 34 -3.73 0.88 -6.22
N THR A 35 -3.92 1.59 -7.33
CA THR A 35 -5.19 1.67 -8.06
C THR A 35 -5.58 0.31 -8.62
N SER A 36 -4.66 -0.42 -9.25
CA SER A 36 -4.91 -1.77 -9.76
C SER A 36 -5.32 -2.78 -8.67
N LYS A 37 -4.97 -2.50 -7.40
CA LYS A 37 -5.33 -3.30 -6.23
C LYS A 37 -6.53 -2.76 -5.46
N GLY A 38 -7.15 -1.66 -5.92
CA GLY A 38 -8.23 -0.97 -5.21
C GLY A 38 -7.81 -0.33 -3.88
N LEU A 39 -6.51 -0.15 -3.66
CA LEU A 39 -5.91 0.33 -2.41
C LEU A 39 -5.63 1.84 -2.41
N TRP A 40 -5.57 2.48 -3.59
CA TRP A 40 -5.19 3.90 -3.71
C TRP A 40 -6.04 4.81 -2.83
N LYS A 41 -7.35 4.57 -2.83
CA LYS A 41 -8.34 5.29 -2.03
C LYS A 41 -8.05 5.31 -0.53
N TYR A 42 -7.42 4.26 0.00
CA TYR A 42 -7.01 4.16 1.41
C TYR A 42 -5.66 4.83 1.67
N ALA A 43 -4.79 4.97 0.67
CA ALA A 43 -3.51 5.65 0.80
C ALA A 43 -3.65 7.17 0.81
N ILE A 44 -4.57 7.74 0.02
CA ILE A 44 -4.81 9.18 -0.06
C ILE A 44 -5.79 9.72 1.00
N GLY A 45 -6.31 8.85 1.89
CA GLY A 45 -7.30 9.25 2.89
C GLY A 45 -8.66 9.64 2.29
N SER A 46 -8.97 9.22 1.06
CA SER A 46 -10.26 9.51 0.41
C SER A 46 -11.44 8.72 0.97
N ILE A 47 -11.17 7.72 1.82
CA ILE A 47 -12.18 7.00 2.57
C ILE A 47 -12.14 7.51 4.01
N GLU A 48 -13.26 8.04 4.48
CA GLU A 48 -13.43 8.39 5.89
C GLU A 48 -13.36 7.12 6.76
N GLU A 49 -12.68 7.22 7.90
CA GLU A 49 -12.65 6.15 8.89
C GLU A 49 -14.07 5.94 9.42
N LEU A 50 -14.66 4.79 9.10
CA LEU A 50 -16.02 4.46 9.50
C LEU A 50 -16.01 3.96 10.95
N GLU A 51 -16.28 4.85 11.90
CA GLU A 51 -16.50 4.47 13.30
C GLU A 51 -17.71 3.52 13.41
N ASP A 52 -17.52 2.42 14.14
CA ASP A 52 -18.55 1.42 14.48
C ASP A 52 -19.39 0.86 13.32
N SER A 53 -18.73 0.61 12.18
CA SER A 53 -19.32 -0.12 11.05
C SER A 53 -18.71 -1.52 10.87
N PRO A 54 -19.46 -2.49 10.33
CA PRO A 54 -18.91 -3.77 9.86
C PRO A 54 -17.77 -3.58 8.84
N GLU A 55 -17.80 -2.49 8.08
CA GLU A 55 -16.79 -2.11 7.09
C GLU A 55 -15.49 -1.57 7.70
N LYS A 56 -15.46 -1.28 9.02
CA LYS A 56 -14.28 -0.80 9.75
C LYS A 56 -13.13 -1.80 9.69
N GLU A 57 -13.42 -3.09 9.80
CA GLU A 57 -12.39 -4.14 9.71
C GLU A 57 -11.74 -4.16 8.33
N ASP A 58 -12.54 -4.06 7.27
CA ASP A 58 -12.06 -4.00 5.89
C ASP A 58 -11.29 -2.71 5.60
N TYR A 59 -11.74 -1.59 6.16
CA TYR A 59 -11.01 -0.32 6.11
C TYR A 59 -9.60 -0.47 6.73
N LEU A 60 -9.51 -0.93 7.98
CA LEU A 60 -8.23 -1.11 8.67
C LEU A 60 -7.31 -2.09 7.93
N ARG A 61 -7.88 -3.20 7.43
CA ARG A 61 -7.16 -4.21 6.66
C ARG A 61 -6.59 -3.64 5.36
N ASN A 62 -7.36 -2.87 4.61
CA ASN A 62 -6.91 -2.30 3.34
C ASN A 62 -5.95 -1.12 3.53
N SER A 63 -6.15 -0.29 4.55
CA SER A 63 -5.18 0.72 4.96
C SER A 63 -3.84 0.10 5.36
N ALA A 64 -3.85 -0.99 6.14
CA ALA A 64 -2.63 -1.72 6.48
C ALA A 64 -1.92 -2.30 5.24
N LYS A 65 -2.66 -2.87 4.27
CA LYS A 65 -2.09 -3.36 3.01
C LYS A 65 -1.42 -2.24 2.21
N ALA A 66 -2.06 -1.07 2.10
CA ALA A 66 -1.49 0.09 1.41
C ALA A 66 -0.18 0.54 2.07
N VAL A 67 -0.15 0.63 3.41
CA VAL A 67 1.06 1.00 4.17
C VAL A 67 2.18 -0.02 3.98
N ILE A 68 1.88 -1.32 4.02
CA ILE A 68 2.88 -2.37 3.80
C ILE A 68 3.46 -2.27 2.38
N PHE A 69 2.61 -2.07 1.38
CA PHE A 69 3.03 -1.90 -0.01
C PHE A 69 3.98 -0.70 -0.18
N LEU A 70 3.61 0.45 0.38
CA LEU A 70 4.46 1.66 0.38
C LEU A 70 5.80 1.40 1.08
N LYS A 71 5.81 0.75 2.24
CA LYS A 71 7.04 0.39 2.96
C LYS A 71 7.95 -0.55 2.17
N GLN A 72 7.38 -1.46 1.39
CA GLN A 72 8.15 -2.34 0.49
C GLN A 72 8.74 -1.54 -0.67
N ALA A 73 7.97 -0.63 -1.27
CA ALA A 73 8.40 0.20 -2.39
C ALA A 73 9.47 1.24 -2.02
N VAL A 74 9.47 1.72 -0.77
CA VAL A 74 10.50 2.63 -0.25
C VAL A 74 11.82 1.89 0.05
N GLY A 75 11.79 0.57 0.23
CA GLY A 75 12.95 -0.25 0.59
C GLY A 75 13.22 -0.32 2.10
N ARG A 76 13.84 -1.41 2.58
CA ARG A 76 14.08 -1.65 4.02
C ARG A 76 15.04 -0.64 4.67
N ASP A 77 15.92 -0.03 3.88
CA ASP A 77 16.99 0.85 4.38
C ASP A 77 16.58 2.34 4.42
N ASN A 78 15.46 2.72 3.78
CA ASN A 78 14.94 4.10 3.76
C ASN A 78 13.94 4.40 4.89
N ARG A 79 13.93 3.61 5.97
CA ARG A 79 13.04 3.79 7.13
C ARG A 79 13.25 5.10 7.91
N VAL A 80 14.25 5.90 7.54
CA VAL A 80 14.73 7.07 8.31
C VAL A 80 13.82 8.31 8.17
N HIS A 81 12.86 8.34 7.24
CA HIS A 81 12.07 9.55 6.95
C HIS A 81 10.55 9.42 7.10
N LEU A 82 10.07 8.37 7.76
CA LEU A 82 8.64 8.17 8.03
C LEU A 82 8.41 8.13 9.55
N ILE A 83 8.64 9.26 10.22
CA ILE A 83 8.19 9.56 11.58
C ILE A 83 7.56 10.96 11.55
#